data_AF-A0A127T034-F1
#
_entry.id   AF-A0A127T034-F1
#
_cell.length_a   1.000
_cell.length_b   1.000
_cell.length_c   1.000
_cell.angle_alpha   90.00
_cell.angle_beta   90.00
_cell.angle_gamma   90.00
#
_symmetry.space_group_name_H-M   'P 1'
#
loop_
_entity.id
_entity.type
_entity.pdbx_description
1 polymer ?
#
loop_
_entity_poly.entity_id
_entity_poly.type
_entity_poly.pdbx_seq_one_letter_code
_entity_poly.pdbx_strand_id
1 'polypeptide(L)' 'FAQEESVGDVAYVIGGAEIFKRLALMITQIELTFVKRLYEGDTYVDLAEMVKDYEQNGMEEHDLHTYFTYRKKELTE' A
#
# COMPACT_ATOMS: atom_id res chain seq x y z
N PHE A 1 13.82 -5.35 -31.32
CA PHE A 1 14.52 -5.51 -30.04
C PHE A 1 13.71 -4.77 -29.00
N ALA A 2 12.90 -5.48 -28.23
CA ALA A 2 12.23 -4.89 -27.08
C ALA A 2 13.32 -4.60 -26.04
N GLN A 3 13.48 -3.34 -25.66
CA GLN A 3 14.31 -3.00 -24.50
C GLN A 3 13.61 -3.59 -23.28
N GLU A 4 14.16 -4.67 -22.74
CA GLU A 4 13.93 -5.04 -21.34
C GLU A 4 14.40 -3.85 -20.49
N GLU A 5 13.45 -3.12 -19.91
CA GLU A 5 13.78 -2.18 -18.84
C GLU A 5 14.44 -2.98 -17.71
N SER A 6 15.65 -2.58 -17.33
CA SER A 6 16.34 -3.17 -16.19
C SER A 6 15.45 -3.07 -14.96
N VAL A 7 15.17 -4.19 -14.30
CA VAL A 7 14.48 -4.27 -13.01
C VAL A 7 15.35 -3.60 -11.94
N GLY A 8 15.29 -2.27 -11.86
CA GLY A 8 15.97 -1.47 -10.86
C GLY A 8 15.11 -1.29 -9.60
N ASP A 9 15.64 -1.75 -8.46
CA ASP A 9 15.47 -1.24 -7.09
C ASP A 9 14.06 -1.00 -6.50
N VAL A 10 13.03 -1.73 -6.92
CA VAL A 10 11.74 -1.72 -6.17
C VAL A 10 11.79 -2.76 -5.04
N ALA A 11 11.81 -2.30 -3.80
CA ALA A 11 11.72 -3.14 -2.62
C ALA A 11 10.26 -3.21 -2.12
N TYR A 12 9.72 -4.42 -2.02
CA TYR A 12 8.39 -4.64 -1.46
C TYR A 12 8.48 -5.00 0.02
N VAL A 13 7.63 -4.36 0.82
CA VAL A 13 7.44 -4.71 2.23
C VAL A 13 6.05 -5.28 2.39
N ILE A 14 5.97 -6.60 2.50
CA ILE A 14 4.75 -7.30 2.90
C ILE A 14 4.80 -7.29 4.43
N GLY A 15 4.26 -6.23 5.03
CA GLY A 15 4.50 -5.92 6.44
C GLY A 15 3.79 -6.84 7.45
N GLY A 16 3.60 -6.26 8.62
CA GLY A 16 2.73 -6.60 9.74
C GLY A 16 2.44 -5.27 10.46
N ALA A 17 1.44 -5.17 11.34
CA ALA A 17 0.97 -3.86 11.84
C ALA A 17 2.08 -2.96 12.41
N GLU A 18 3.11 -3.54 13.03
CA GLU A 18 4.25 -2.81 13.58
C GLU A 18 5.31 -2.43 12.53
N ILE A 19 5.52 -3.26 11.50
CA ILE A 19 6.49 -2.99 10.43
C ILE A 19 6.07 -1.77 9.63
N PHE A 20 4.77 -1.64 9.33
CA PHE A 20 4.24 -0.47 8.63
C PHE A 20 4.50 0.83 9.39
N LYS A 21 4.35 0.84 10.72
CA LYS A 21 4.64 2.01 11.56
C LYS A 21 6.12 2.38 11.52
N ARG A 22 7.02 1.39 11.58
CA ARG A 22 8.47 1.62 11.59
C ARG A 22 9.00 2.13 10.25
N LEU A 23 8.40 1.69 9.14
CA LEU A 23 8.88 1.99 7.79
C LEU A 23 8.05 3.08 7.07
N ALA A 24 7.02 3.64 7.70
CA ALA A 24 6.12 4.63 7.10
C ALA A 24 6.83 5.80 6.40
N LEU A 25 7.98 6.23 6.92
CA LEU A 25 8.77 7.32 6.33
C LEU A 25 9.43 6.93 5.00
N MET A 26 9.77 5.65 4.82
CA MET A 26 10.46 5.13 3.64
C MET A 26 9.51 4.59 2.57
N ILE A 27 8.26 4.31 2.93
CA ILE A 27 7.25 3.82 1.99
C ILE A 27 6.87 4.97 1.04
N THR A 28 6.97 4.72 -0.26
CA THR A 28 6.61 5.66 -1.34
C THR A 28 5.24 5.36 -1.94
N GLN A 29 4.81 4.10 -1.87
CA GLN A 29 3.54 3.60 -2.40
C GLN A 29 2.99 2.52 -1.47
N ILE A 30 1.68 2.55 -1.25
CA ILE A 30 0.95 1.52 -0.51
C ILE A 30 0.05 0.80 -1.50
N GLU A 31 0.24 -0.52 -1.60
CA GLU A 31 -0.71 -1.43 -2.23
C GLU A 31 -1.57 -2.06 -1.14
N LEU A 32 -2.88 -1.81 -1.21
CA LEU A 32 -3.84 -2.29 -0.22
C LEU A 32 -4.92 -3.15 -0.87
N THR A 33 -5.25 -4.27 -0.25
CA THR A 33 -6.36 -5.11 -0.67
C THR A 33 -7.44 -5.11 0.40
N PHE A 34 -8.64 -4.66 0.04
CA PHE A 34 -9.83 -4.83 0.86
C PHE A 34 -10.49 -6.15 0.47
N VAL A 35 -10.51 -7.13 1.39
CA VAL A 35 -11.19 -8.41 1.16
C VAL A 35 -12.62 -8.32 1.69
N LYS A 36 -13.62 -8.56 0.82
CA LYS A 36 -15.05 -8.39 1.10
C LYS A 36 -15.62 -9.55 1.93
N ARG A 37 -14.94 -9.93 3.01
CA ARG A 37 -15.32 -11.04 3.89
C ARG A 37 -14.93 -10.73 5.33
N LEU A 38 -15.70 -11.27 6.28
CA LEU A 38 -15.42 -11.19 7.70
C LEU A 38 -14.51 -12.34 8.13
N TYR A 39 -13.51 -12.01 8.94
CA TYR A 39 -12.56 -12.94 9.53
C TYR A 39 -12.41 -12.63 11.03
N GLU A 40 -12.10 -13.65 11.83
CA GLU A 40 -11.54 -13.43 13.15
C GLU A 40 -10.11 -12.87 12.98
N GLY A 41 -9.79 -11.81 13.72
CA GLY A 41 -8.50 -11.14 13.61
C GLY A 41 -7.84 -10.99 14.98
N ASP A 42 -6.52 -11.15 15.02
CA ASP A 42 -5.66 -10.87 16.18
C ASP A 42 -4.80 -9.61 15.99
N THR A 43 -4.73 -9.11 14.75
CA THR A 43 -3.86 -8.03 14.31
C THR A 43 -4.66 -7.01 13.52
N TYR A 44 -4.46 -5.73 13.84
CA TYR A 44 -5.21 -4.62 13.25
C TYR A 44 -4.28 -3.49 12.82
N VAL A 45 -4.68 -2.80 11.75
CA VAL A 45 -4.03 -1.59 11.26
C VAL A 45 -5.03 -0.44 11.26
N ASP A 46 -4.58 0.74 11.69
CA ASP A 46 -5.36 1.97 11.53
C ASP A 46 -5.17 2.48 10.10
N LEU A 47 -6.16 2.21 9.25
CA LEU A 47 -6.11 2.56 7.84
C LEU A 47 -6.06 4.07 7.63
N ALA A 48 -6.81 4.84 8.40
CA ALA A 48 -6.88 6.29 8.24
C ALA A 48 -5.53 6.93 8.55
N GLU A 49 -4.88 6.50 9.63
CA GLU A 49 -3.54 6.95 9.99
C GLU A 49 -2.49 6.49 8.96
N MET A 50 -2.61 5.26 8.47
CA MET A 50 -1.64 4.68 7.53
C MET A 50 -1.61 5.42 6.18
N VAL A 51 -2.76 5.86 5.67
CA VAL A 51 -2.86 6.51 4.35
C VAL A 51 -2.98 8.04 4.42
N LYS A 52 -2.91 8.67 5.60
CA LYS A 52 -3.13 10.12 5.77
C LYS A 52 -2.23 11.00 4.89
N ASP A 53 -0.97 10.56 4.73
CA ASP A 53 0.06 11.27 3.97
C ASP A 53 0.13 10.80 2.51
N TYR A 54 -0.87 10.04 2.06
CA TYR A 54 -0.94 9.46 0.72
C TYR A 54 -2.21 9.91 -0.01
N GLU A 55 -2.15 9.88 -1.33
CA GLU A 55 -3.26 10.12 -2.23
C GLU A 55 -3.60 8.82 -2.97
N GLN A 56 -4.88 8.46 -3.00
CA GLN A 56 -5.34 7.29 -3.75
C GLN A 56 -5.24 7.60 -5.25
N ASN A 57 -4.47 6.80 -5.98
CA ASN A 57 -4.25 6.97 -7.41
C ASN A 57 -4.65 5.74 -8.25
N GLY A 58 -5.03 4.63 -7.60
CA GLY A 58 -5.52 3.43 -8.26
C GLY A 58 -6.65 2.76 -7.47
N MET A 59 -7.61 2.19 -8.20
CA MET A 59 -8.65 1.33 -7.63
C MET A 59 -9.07 0.30 -8.68
N GLU A 60 -9.02 -0.98 -8.33
CA GLU A 60 -9.51 -2.08 -9.16
C GLU A 60 -10.44 -2.95 -8.33
N GLU A 61 -11.68 -3.12 -8.82
CA GLU A 61 -12.72 -3.86 -8.10
C GLU A 61 -12.93 -5.25 -8.70
N HIS A 62 -12.95 -6.25 -7.82
CA HIS A 62 -13.33 -7.62 -8.13
C HIS A 62 -14.47 -8.09 -7.22
N ASP A 63 -15.00 -9.27 -7.50
CA ASP A 63 -16.13 -9.86 -6.77
C ASP A 63 -15.84 -10.01 -5.27
N LEU A 64 -14.63 -10.45 -4.92
CA LEU A 64 -14.26 -10.81 -3.55
C LEU A 64 -13.31 -9.81 -2.88
N HIS A 65 -12.73 -8.88 -3.64
CA HIS A 65 -11.76 -7.94 -3.12
C HIS A 65 -11.69 -6.67 -3.97
N THR A 66 -11.13 -5.62 -3.40
CA THR A 66 -10.82 -4.36 -4.08
C THR A 66 -9.36 -4.03 -3.83
N TYR A 67 -8.61 -3.81 -4.91
CA TYR A 67 -7.26 -3.29 -4.85
C TYR A 67 -7.28 -1.77 -4.83
N PHE A 68 -6.47 -1.17 -3.97
CA PHE A 68 -6.25 0.26 -3.86
C PHE A 68 -4.77 0.53 -3.93
N THR A 69 -4.39 1.50 -4.74
CA THR A 69 -3.03 2.02 -4.78
C THR A 69 -3.04 3.44 -4.23
N TYR A 70 -2.14 3.70 -3.28
CA TYR A 70 -1.92 5.03 -2.73
C TYR A 70 -0.48 5.44 -2.96
N ARG A 71 -0.27 6.67 -3.43
CA ARG A 71 1.06 7.26 -3.60
C ARG A 71 1.29 8.35 -2.57
N LYS A 72 2.49 8.38 -1.98
CA LYS A 72 2.82 9.38 -0.97
C LYS A 72 2.72 10.78 -1.57
N LYS A 73 2.07 11.70 -0.86
CA LYS A 73 1.99 13.10 -1.29
C LYS A 73 3.41 13.67 -1.29
N GLU A 74 3.75 14.43 -2.33
CA GLU A 74 4.98 15.22 -2.28
C GLU A 74 4.81 16.29 -1.19
N LEU A 75 5.79 16.38 -0.29
CA LEU A 75 5.85 17.47 0.69
C LEU A 75 6.14 18.76 -0.09
N THR A 76 5.11 19.53 -0.42
CA THR A 76 5.31 20.95 -0.77
C THR A 76 5.74 21.69 0.49
N GLU A 77 6.97 22.20 0.47
CA GLU A 77 7.54 23.11 1.47
C GLU A 77 6.74 24.41 1.63
#